data_AF-A0A517WDP4-F1
#
_entry.id   AF-A0A517WDP4-F1
#
_cell.length_a   1.000
_cell.length_b   1.000
_cell.length_c   1.000
_cell.angle_alpha   90.00
_cell.angle_beta   90.00
_cell.angle_gamma   90.00
#
_symmetry.space_group_name_H-M   'P 1'
#
loop_
_entity.id
_entity.type
_entity.pdbx_description
1 polymer ?
#
loop_
_entity_poly.entity_id
_entity_poly.type
_entity_poly.pdbx_seq_one_letter_code
_entity_poly.pdbx_strand_id
1 'polypeptide(L)'
;MNRFTANQCPHLTWVCLFCLSLITGSTLSAEDPRASATVNVSKEASKKADGARKEPKNAGALSPEREKQALEFARSHHPELAELIERLKKHRPREYRRAVRDLDTTLTRLERFKHRDGERYRLTLERWEVDSRIRLLAARVSIKGSDADQAELKSLLKQRVDLQLELLQHDKKSAEKRLQKLEKSISEMEQNRDQLVDAELKRIKRNLKKTKSKTSDKK
;
A
#
# COMPACT_ATOMS: atom_id res chain seq x y z
N MET A 1 -46.17 -46.63 0.88
CA MET A 1 -47.10 -45.58 0.39
C MET A 1 -46.71 -44.22 0.98
N ASN A 2 -46.70 -43.20 0.12
CA ASN A 2 -46.93 -41.75 0.32
C ASN A 2 -46.23 -41.03 1.50
N ARG A 3 -45.16 -40.24 1.29
CA ARG A 3 -45.07 -38.86 0.73
C ARG A 3 -45.96 -37.81 1.41
N PHE A 4 -45.33 -36.92 2.20
CA PHE A 4 -45.61 -35.48 2.37
C PHE A 4 -44.38 -34.86 3.06
N THR A 5 -43.38 -34.37 2.32
CA THR A 5 -43.10 -32.95 2.00
C THR A 5 -43.28 -31.97 3.17
N ALA A 6 -42.17 -31.57 3.79
CA ALA A 6 -42.03 -30.29 4.44
C ALA A 6 -40.66 -29.69 4.06
N ASN A 7 -40.70 -28.76 3.11
CA ASN A 7 -39.63 -27.82 2.83
C ASN A 7 -39.40 -26.96 4.08
N GLN A 8 -38.22 -27.04 4.67
CA GLN A 8 -37.68 -25.97 5.51
C GLN A 8 -36.17 -25.90 5.29
N CYS A 9 -35.77 -24.88 4.52
CA CYS A 9 -34.40 -24.37 4.49
C CYS A 9 -34.13 -23.62 5.79
N PRO A 10 -33.01 -23.94 6.47
CA PRO A 10 -32.22 -22.87 7.07
C PRO A 10 -30.74 -23.14 6.84
N HIS A 11 -30.09 -22.23 6.10
CA HIS A 11 -28.70 -21.78 6.31
C HIS A 11 -28.27 -20.98 5.08
N LEU A 12 -29.04 -19.92 4.82
CA LEU A 12 -28.67 -18.81 3.95
C LEU A 12 -28.46 -17.60 4.86
N THR A 13 -27.52 -17.75 5.79
CA THR A 13 -27.02 -16.70 6.68
C THR A 13 -25.74 -17.25 7.27
N TRP A 14 -24.58 -17.01 6.63
CA TRP A 14 -23.26 -16.96 7.28
C TRP A 14 -22.17 -16.50 6.31
N VAL A 15 -22.45 -15.44 5.55
CA VAL A 15 -21.41 -14.62 4.92
C VAL A 15 -21.83 -13.17 5.09
N CYS A 16 -21.59 -12.61 6.28
CA CYS A 16 -21.55 -11.15 6.53
C CYS A 16 -21.13 -10.80 7.98
N LEU A 17 -20.22 -11.57 8.58
CA LEU A 17 -19.68 -11.28 9.92
C LEU A 17 -18.16 -11.36 9.90
N PHE A 18 -17.53 -10.31 9.35
CA PHE A 18 -16.23 -9.82 9.82
C PHE A 18 -15.99 -8.36 9.38
N CYS A 19 -16.97 -7.49 9.64
CA CYS A 19 -16.75 -6.05 9.75
C CYS A 19 -16.78 -5.69 11.24
N LEU A 20 -15.77 -6.12 12.00
CA LEU A 20 -15.54 -5.59 13.33
C LEU A 20 -14.71 -4.30 13.19
N SER A 21 -15.43 -3.19 13.26
CA SER A 21 -15.16 -2.03 14.10
C SER A 21 -13.77 -1.98 14.76
N LEU A 22 -12.94 -1.07 14.26
CA LEU A 22 -12.00 -0.25 15.03
C LEU A 22 -11.84 1.08 14.26
N ILE A 23 -12.85 1.94 14.37
CA ILE A 23 -12.70 3.39 14.11
C ILE A 23 -13.07 4.09 15.40
N THR A 24 -12.12 4.11 16.34
CA THR A 24 -12.02 5.20 17.30
C THR A 24 -10.89 6.09 16.80
N GLY A 25 -11.28 7.08 16.04
CA GLY A 25 -10.41 8.13 15.52
C GLY A 25 -11.22 9.41 15.47
N SER A 26 -11.53 9.94 16.64
CA SER A 26 -12.09 11.27 16.82
C SER A 26 -11.15 12.28 16.16
N THR A 27 -11.48 12.73 14.96
CA THR A 27 -10.92 13.98 14.44
C THR A 27 -11.61 15.10 15.17
N LEU A 28 -11.05 15.50 16.33
CA LEU A 28 -11.30 16.83 16.87
C LEU A 28 -10.63 17.81 15.89
N SER A 29 -11.42 18.30 14.94
CA SER A 29 -11.07 19.44 14.11
C SER A 29 -11.17 20.66 15.02
N ALA A 30 -10.01 21.13 15.52
CA ALA A 30 -9.94 22.41 16.22
C ALA A 30 -10.12 23.53 15.18
N GLU A 31 -11.31 24.13 15.22
CA GLU A 31 -11.67 25.37 14.55
C GLU A 31 -10.85 26.51 15.19
N ASP A 32 -9.91 27.09 14.45
CA ASP A 32 -9.29 28.37 14.80
C ASP A 32 -10.05 29.49 14.07
N PRO A 33 -10.77 30.37 14.79
CA PRO A 33 -11.63 31.38 14.20
C PRO A 33 -10.83 32.67 13.95
N ARG A 34 -10.08 32.73 12.85
CA ARG A 34 -9.62 34.01 12.28
C ARG A 34 -9.65 34.01 10.76
N ALA A 35 -10.87 34.02 10.22
CA ALA A 35 -11.15 34.56 8.89
C ALA A 35 -11.94 35.87 9.05
N SER A 36 -11.26 37.00 8.84
CA SER A 36 -11.90 38.26 8.47
C SER A 36 -10.92 39.13 7.68
N ALA A 37 -11.49 39.84 6.71
CA ALA A 37 -10.92 40.90 5.89
C ALA A 37 -10.14 40.49 4.61
N THR A 38 -10.93 40.22 3.57
CA THR A 38 -10.93 40.89 2.25
C THR A 38 -9.62 41.12 1.50
N VAL A 39 -9.54 40.71 0.23
CA VAL A 39 -9.60 41.62 -0.95
C VAL A 39 -10.00 40.82 -2.19
N ASN A 40 -10.96 41.39 -2.91
CA ASN A 40 -11.57 40.92 -4.16
C ASN A 40 -10.84 41.63 -5.32
N VAL A 41 -10.34 40.91 -6.34
CA VAL A 41 -9.96 41.52 -7.62
C VAL A 41 -10.39 40.62 -8.78
N SER A 42 -11.41 41.13 -9.48
CA SER A 42 -11.67 41.09 -10.92
C SER A 42 -11.84 39.75 -11.62
N LYS A 43 -13.13 39.45 -11.78
CA LYS A 43 -13.77 38.79 -12.91
C LYS A 43 -13.50 39.57 -14.21
N GLU A 44 -12.76 38.98 -15.14
CA GLU A 44 -12.93 39.26 -16.57
C GLU A 44 -12.65 38.00 -17.39
N ALA A 45 -13.38 37.92 -18.50
CA ALA A 45 -13.74 36.69 -19.19
C ALA A 45 -12.60 36.10 -20.02
N SER A 46 -12.57 34.77 -20.10
CA SER A 46 -12.14 34.10 -21.32
C SER A 46 -13.06 32.94 -21.67
N LYS A 47 -13.49 33.01 -22.92
CA LYS A 47 -14.47 32.18 -23.61
C LYS A 47 -13.99 30.73 -23.74
N LYS A 48 -14.98 29.83 -23.72
CA LYS A 48 -15.08 28.53 -24.42
C LYS A 48 -13.78 28.01 -25.05
N ALA A 49 -13.26 26.94 -24.47
CA ALA A 49 -12.79 25.80 -25.24
C ALA A 49 -13.67 24.61 -24.85
N ASP A 50 -14.76 24.44 -25.59
CA ASP A 50 -15.51 23.19 -25.65
C ASP A 50 -14.66 22.18 -26.42
N GLY A 51 -13.67 21.64 -25.71
CA GLY A 51 -12.92 20.49 -26.14
C GLY A 51 -13.55 19.29 -25.46
N ALA A 52 -14.49 18.63 -26.13
CA ALA A 52 -14.97 17.31 -25.77
C ALA A 52 -13.76 16.36 -25.67
N ARG A 53 -13.15 16.30 -24.48
CA ARG A 53 -12.17 15.30 -24.11
C ARG A 53 -12.96 14.00 -24.07
N LYS A 54 -12.97 13.28 -25.19
CA LYS A 54 -13.32 11.85 -25.19
C LYS A 54 -12.43 11.22 -24.14
N GLU A 55 -12.99 10.96 -22.96
CA GLU A 55 -12.37 10.07 -22.00
C GLU A 55 -12.06 8.78 -22.77
N PRO A 56 -10.80 8.33 -22.79
CA PRO A 56 -10.51 7.04 -23.39
C PRO A 56 -11.33 6.03 -22.62
N LYS A 57 -12.14 5.22 -23.32
CA LYS A 57 -12.97 4.12 -22.77
C LYS A 57 -12.16 3.05 -22.00
N ASN A 58 -10.88 3.30 -21.76
CA ASN A 58 -9.86 2.46 -21.16
C ASN A 58 -9.06 3.20 -20.08
N ALA A 59 -9.63 4.19 -19.37
CA ALA A 59 -8.95 4.87 -18.27
C ALA A 59 -8.49 3.93 -17.12
N GLY A 60 -8.91 2.66 -17.14
CA GLY A 60 -8.43 1.63 -16.22
C GLY A 60 -7.61 0.50 -16.86
N ALA A 61 -7.30 0.52 -18.17
CA ALA A 61 -6.54 -0.56 -18.80
C ALA A 61 -5.03 -0.40 -18.52
N LEU A 62 -4.36 -1.49 -18.14
CA LEU A 62 -2.91 -1.52 -18.02
C LEU A 62 -2.27 -1.31 -19.39
N SER A 63 -1.08 -0.68 -19.42
CA SER A 63 -0.33 -0.58 -20.67
C SER A 63 0.13 -1.98 -21.12
N PRO A 64 0.25 -2.24 -22.43
CA PRO A 64 0.72 -3.52 -22.95
C PRO A 64 2.11 -3.93 -22.42
N GLU A 65 2.96 -2.94 -22.15
CA GLU A 65 4.30 -3.18 -21.61
C GLU A 65 4.27 -3.63 -20.14
N ARG A 66 3.44 -3.00 -19.31
CA ARG A 66 3.25 -3.44 -17.91
C ARG A 66 2.58 -4.80 -17.84
N GLU A 67 1.61 -5.07 -18.72
CA GLU A 67 1.02 -6.41 -18.86
C GLU A 67 2.07 -7.48 -19.21
N LYS A 68 2.96 -7.20 -20.17
CA LYS A 68 4.05 -8.10 -20.53
C LYS A 68 5.00 -8.34 -19.36
N GLN A 69 5.42 -7.27 -18.67
CA GLN A 69 6.31 -7.38 -17.50
C GLN A 69 5.67 -8.18 -16.35
N ALA A 70 4.38 -7.96 -16.08
CA ALA A 70 3.64 -8.69 -15.05
C ALA A 70 3.53 -10.19 -15.37
N LEU A 71 3.27 -10.54 -16.64
CA LEU A 71 3.24 -11.93 -17.08
C LEU A 71 4.64 -12.58 -17.03
N GLU A 72 5.69 -11.85 -17.43
CA GLU A 72 7.06 -12.36 -17.36
C GLU A 72 7.53 -12.60 -15.93
N PHE A 73 7.12 -11.72 -15.01
CA PHE A 73 7.30 -11.91 -13.58
C PHE A 73 6.64 -13.20 -13.12
N ALA A 74 5.38 -13.45 -13.51
CA ALA A 74 4.72 -14.70 -13.18
C ALA A 74 5.40 -15.92 -13.81
N ARG A 75 5.88 -15.84 -15.06
CA ARG A 75 6.60 -16.95 -15.72
C ARG A 75 7.90 -17.30 -14.99
N SER A 76 8.63 -16.29 -14.53
CA SER A 76 9.92 -16.49 -13.83
C SER A 76 9.75 -17.14 -12.45
N HIS A 77 8.68 -16.82 -11.73
CA HIS A 77 8.53 -17.21 -10.32
C HIS A 77 7.44 -18.26 -10.07
N HIS A 78 6.43 -18.34 -10.95
CA HIS A 78 5.33 -19.29 -10.86
C HIS A 78 4.75 -19.64 -12.25
N PRO A 79 5.44 -20.49 -13.04
CA PRO A 79 5.04 -20.83 -14.42
C PRO A 79 3.59 -21.30 -14.56
N GLU A 80 3.13 -22.20 -13.68
CA GLU A 80 1.76 -22.74 -13.71
C GLU A 80 0.69 -21.64 -13.57
N LEU A 81 0.95 -20.60 -12.78
CA LEU A 81 0.04 -19.46 -12.62
C LEU A 81 0.01 -18.62 -13.91
N ALA A 82 1.15 -18.40 -14.54
CA ALA A 82 1.22 -17.68 -15.81
C ALA A 82 0.41 -18.41 -16.89
N GLU A 83 0.57 -19.73 -17.02
CA GLU A 83 -0.22 -20.55 -17.94
C GLU A 83 -1.72 -20.52 -17.65
N LEU A 84 -2.11 -20.53 -16.37
CA LEU A 84 -3.52 -20.39 -15.99
C LEU A 84 -4.06 -19.03 -16.43
N ILE A 85 -3.34 -17.94 -16.13
CA ILE A 85 -3.76 -16.58 -16.48
C ILE A 85 -3.88 -16.44 -18.00
N GLU A 86 -2.93 -16.95 -18.78
CA GLU A 86 -2.99 -16.89 -20.25
C GLU A 86 -4.23 -17.60 -20.81
N ARG A 87 -4.62 -18.75 -20.25
CA ARG A 87 -5.86 -19.44 -20.65
C ARG A 87 -7.11 -18.60 -20.40
N LEU A 88 -7.12 -17.74 -19.36
CA LEU A 88 -8.24 -16.83 -19.09
C LEU A 88 -8.42 -15.80 -20.20
N LYS A 89 -7.38 -15.45 -20.96
CA LYS A 89 -7.43 -14.40 -21.98
C LYS A 89 -8.54 -14.62 -23.01
N LYS A 90 -8.74 -15.88 -23.46
CA LYS A 90 -9.75 -16.24 -24.46
C LYS A 90 -11.14 -16.45 -23.87
N HIS A 91 -11.24 -17.10 -22.72
CA HIS A 91 -12.51 -17.58 -22.19
C HIS A 91 -13.12 -16.70 -21.09
N ARG A 92 -12.29 -15.92 -20.39
CA ARG A 92 -12.65 -15.11 -19.21
C ARG A 92 -11.83 -13.81 -19.18
N PRO A 93 -12.09 -12.88 -20.13
CA PRO A 93 -11.24 -11.70 -20.31
C PRO A 93 -11.31 -10.68 -19.16
N ARG A 94 -12.38 -10.70 -18.34
CA ARG A 94 -12.46 -9.83 -17.14
C ARG A 94 -11.51 -10.32 -16.05
N GLU A 95 -11.45 -11.62 -15.86
CA GLU A 95 -10.65 -12.36 -14.89
C GLU A 95 -9.18 -12.29 -15.28
N TYR A 96 -8.88 -12.40 -16.58
CA TYR A 96 -7.57 -12.10 -17.13
C TYR A 96 -7.07 -10.70 -16.72
N ARG A 97 -7.85 -9.66 -17.04
CA ARG A 97 -7.47 -8.27 -16.70
C ARG A 97 -7.28 -8.06 -15.20
N ARG A 98 -8.08 -8.73 -14.38
CA ARG A 98 -7.94 -8.69 -12.92
C ARG A 98 -6.63 -9.34 -12.48
N ALA A 99 -6.37 -10.56 -12.94
CA ALA A 99 -5.16 -11.31 -12.57
C ALA A 99 -3.88 -10.58 -13.00
N VAL A 100 -3.84 -10.04 -14.21
CA VAL A 100 -2.70 -9.24 -14.70
C VAL A 100 -2.50 -7.98 -13.85
N ARG A 101 -3.58 -7.31 -13.40
CA ARG A 101 -3.47 -6.15 -12.50
C ARG A 101 -2.95 -6.52 -11.11
N ASP A 102 -3.36 -7.66 -10.59
CA ASP A 102 -2.85 -8.16 -9.30
C ASP A 102 -1.35 -8.49 -9.40
N LEU A 103 -0.90 -9.06 -10.52
CA LEU A 103 0.52 -9.28 -10.82
C LEU A 103 1.29 -7.95 -10.92
N ASP A 104 0.79 -6.98 -11.68
CA ASP A 104 1.43 -5.67 -11.83
C ASP A 104 1.53 -4.91 -10.49
N THR A 105 0.49 -5.00 -9.65
CA THR A 105 0.48 -4.42 -8.30
C THR A 105 1.56 -5.06 -7.43
N THR A 106 1.71 -6.39 -7.52
CA THR A 106 2.76 -7.13 -6.79
C THR A 106 4.14 -6.73 -7.28
N LEU A 107 4.36 -6.72 -8.59
CA LEU A 107 5.63 -6.34 -9.20
C LEU A 107 6.03 -4.91 -8.79
N THR A 108 5.11 -3.95 -8.90
CA THR A 108 5.32 -2.57 -8.46
C THR A 108 5.68 -2.48 -6.98
N ARG A 109 5.05 -3.30 -6.13
CA ARG A 109 5.38 -3.35 -4.70
C ARG A 109 6.79 -3.88 -4.47
N LEU A 110 7.20 -4.93 -5.18
CA LEU A 110 8.54 -5.51 -5.09
C LEU A 110 9.62 -4.53 -5.57
N GLU A 111 9.39 -3.83 -6.68
CA GLU A 111 10.32 -2.82 -7.23
C GLU A 111 10.70 -1.74 -6.21
N ARG A 112 9.78 -1.36 -5.30
CA ARG A 112 10.05 -0.38 -4.23
C ARG A 112 11.13 -0.82 -3.23
N PHE A 113 11.27 -2.12 -3.03
CA PHE A 113 12.22 -2.68 -2.06
C PHE A 113 13.54 -3.10 -2.70
N LYS A 114 13.55 -3.40 -4.02
CA LYS A 114 14.68 -3.99 -4.74
C LYS A 114 16.06 -3.37 -4.44
N HIS A 115 16.13 -2.03 -4.36
CA HIS A 115 17.40 -1.32 -4.11
C HIS A 115 17.53 -0.74 -2.71
N ARG A 116 16.45 -0.78 -1.91
CA ARG A 116 16.39 -0.10 -0.59
C ARG A 116 16.41 -1.07 0.58
N ASP A 117 15.87 -2.26 0.39
CA ASP A 117 15.64 -3.25 1.43
C ASP A 117 15.59 -4.66 0.80
N GLY A 118 16.76 -5.27 0.63
CA GLY A 118 16.92 -6.56 -0.03
C GLY A 118 16.21 -7.70 0.71
N GLU A 119 16.22 -7.70 2.05
CA GLU A 119 15.50 -8.71 2.83
C GLU A 119 14.00 -8.55 2.68
N ARG A 120 13.48 -7.32 2.72
CA ARG A 120 12.05 -7.12 2.50
C ARG A 120 11.63 -7.47 1.08
N TYR A 121 12.49 -7.26 0.09
CA TYR A 121 12.27 -7.73 -1.28
C TYR A 121 12.15 -9.26 -1.31
N ARG A 122 13.15 -9.97 -0.77
CA ARG A 122 13.18 -11.44 -0.72
C ARG A 122 11.94 -12.01 -0.02
N LEU A 123 11.64 -11.55 1.20
CA LEU A 123 10.50 -12.04 1.98
C LEU A 123 9.16 -11.77 1.32
N THR A 124 9.01 -10.62 0.66
CA THR A 124 7.77 -10.29 -0.07
C THR A 124 7.60 -11.19 -1.29
N LEU A 125 8.69 -11.51 -2.00
CA LEU A 125 8.68 -12.38 -3.16
C LEU A 125 8.35 -13.82 -2.78
N GLU A 126 9.05 -14.38 -1.81
CA GLU A 126 8.82 -15.75 -1.32
C GLU A 126 7.38 -15.91 -0.82
N ARG A 127 6.87 -14.92 -0.08
CA ARG A 127 5.48 -14.94 0.39
C ARG A 127 4.48 -14.92 -0.77
N TRP A 128 4.77 -14.16 -1.83
CA TRP A 128 3.91 -14.14 -3.02
C TRP A 128 3.93 -15.49 -3.76
N GLU A 129 5.07 -16.16 -3.86
CA GLU A 129 5.17 -17.49 -4.46
C GLU A 129 4.35 -18.51 -3.66
N VAL A 130 4.50 -18.51 -2.33
CA VAL A 130 3.73 -19.38 -1.42
C VAL A 130 2.23 -19.08 -1.51
N ASP A 131 1.81 -17.81 -1.44
CA ASP A 131 0.41 -17.41 -1.56
C ASP A 131 -0.19 -17.84 -2.91
N SER A 132 0.60 -17.82 -3.99
CA SER A 132 0.17 -18.24 -5.32
C SER A 132 -0.04 -19.75 -5.40
N ARG A 133 0.89 -20.54 -4.85
CA ARG A 133 0.75 -22.01 -4.76
C ARG A 133 -0.44 -22.42 -3.89
N ILE A 134 -0.64 -21.75 -2.76
CA ILE A 134 -1.80 -21.97 -1.87
C ILE A 134 -3.11 -21.78 -2.64
N ARG A 135 -3.23 -20.73 -3.47
CA ARG A 135 -4.45 -20.47 -4.23
C ARG A 135 -4.76 -21.57 -5.24
N LEU A 136 -3.75 -22.05 -5.97
CA LEU A 136 -3.91 -23.13 -6.94
C LEU A 136 -4.27 -24.45 -6.25
N LEU A 137 -3.54 -24.79 -5.17
CA LEU A 137 -3.76 -26.01 -4.44
C LEU A 137 -5.13 -26.01 -3.73
N ALA A 138 -5.54 -24.88 -3.14
CA ALA A 138 -6.87 -24.74 -2.54
C ALA A 138 -7.98 -24.95 -3.59
N ALA A 139 -7.82 -24.44 -4.81
CA ALA A 139 -8.77 -24.68 -5.89
C ALA A 139 -8.82 -26.17 -6.29
N ARG A 140 -7.66 -26.85 -6.34
CA ARG A 140 -7.58 -28.29 -6.60
C ARG A 140 -8.26 -29.11 -5.51
N VAL A 141 -7.96 -28.80 -4.25
CA VAL A 141 -8.56 -29.45 -3.06
C VAL A 141 -10.07 -29.32 -3.07
N SER A 142 -10.59 -28.15 -3.44
CA SER A 142 -12.03 -27.86 -3.49
C SER A 142 -12.77 -28.68 -4.56
N ILE A 143 -12.08 -29.14 -5.60
CA ILE A 143 -12.69 -29.91 -6.71
C ILE A 143 -12.56 -31.42 -6.46
N LYS A 144 -11.34 -31.90 -6.20
CA LYS A 144 -11.00 -33.33 -6.04
C LYS A 144 -9.73 -33.50 -5.19
N GLY A 145 -9.70 -32.89 -4.01
CA GLY A 145 -8.54 -32.98 -3.11
C GLY A 145 -8.32 -34.38 -2.55
N SER A 146 -7.05 -34.80 -2.51
CA SER A 146 -6.58 -35.95 -1.74
C SER A 146 -6.08 -35.53 -0.35
N ASP A 147 -5.87 -36.49 0.55
CA ASP A 147 -5.21 -36.24 1.85
C ASP A 147 -3.79 -35.68 1.67
N ALA A 148 -3.10 -36.06 0.58
CA ALA A 148 -1.80 -35.51 0.22
C ALA A 148 -1.88 -34.03 -0.14
N ASP A 149 -2.88 -33.62 -0.94
CA ASP A 149 -3.09 -32.20 -1.28
C ASP A 149 -3.41 -31.37 -0.01
N GLN A 150 -4.16 -31.94 0.94
CA GLN A 150 -4.44 -31.28 2.21
C GLN A 150 -3.19 -31.13 3.09
N ALA A 151 -2.33 -32.15 3.14
CA ALA A 151 -1.08 -32.10 3.87
C ALA A 151 -0.11 -31.07 3.27
N GLU A 152 -0.01 -31.02 1.93
CA GLU A 152 0.78 -30.01 1.23
C GLU A 152 0.24 -28.59 1.48
N LEU A 153 -1.08 -28.40 1.40
CA LEU A 153 -1.71 -27.10 1.70
C LEU A 153 -1.40 -26.65 3.13
N LYS A 154 -1.47 -27.56 4.10
CA LYS A 154 -1.10 -27.28 5.50
C LYS A 154 0.38 -26.89 5.62
N SER A 155 1.27 -27.53 4.86
CA SER A 155 2.69 -27.19 4.84
C SER A 155 2.93 -25.77 4.30
N LEU A 156 2.32 -25.42 3.17
CA LEU A 156 2.43 -24.07 2.59
C LEU A 156 1.86 -22.99 3.53
N LEU A 157 0.78 -23.29 4.24
CA LEU A 157 0.22 -22.37 5.24
C LEU A 157 1.17 -22.13 6.41
N LYS A 158 1.93 -23.14 6.85
CA LYS A 158 2.99 -22.96 7.86
C LYS A 158 4.09 -22.05 7.31
N GLN A 159 4.59 -22.32 6.10
CA GLN A 159 5.61 -21.48 5.46
C GLN A 159 5.16 -20.02 5.34
N ARG A 160 3.88 -19.77 5.00
CA ARG A 160 3.31 -18.42 4.96
C ARG A 160 3.36 -17.71 6.31
N VAL A 161 3.08 -18.43 7.40
CA VAL A 161 3.16 -17.90 8.77
C VAL A 161 4.61 -17.61 9.15
N ASP A 162 5.53 -18.52 8.82
CA ASP A 162 6.96 -18.34 9.12
C ASP A 162 7.53 -17.12 8.38
N LEU A 163 7.22 -16.94 7.09
CA LEU A 163 7.60 -15.76 6.31
C LEU A 163 7.02 -14.46 6.86
N GLN A 164 5.79 -14.50 7.38
CA GLN A 164 5.16 -13.35 8.03
C GLN A 164 5.87 -12.99 9.34
N LEU A 165 6.27 -14.00 10.11
CA LEU A 165 7.02 -13.81 11.34
C LEU A 165 8.40 -13.20 11.05
N GLU A 166 9.11 -13.73 10.06
CA GLU A 166 10.43 -13.23 9.66
C GLU A 166 10.36 -11.77 9.17
N LEU A 167 9.33 -11.43 8.38
CA LEU A 167 9.09 -10.04 7.96
C LEU A 167 8.87 -9.10 9.15
N LEU A 168 8.07 -9.53 10.14
CA LEU A 168 7.82 -8.74 11.34
C LEU A 168 9.09 -8.58 12.18
N GLN A 169 9.94 -9.60 12.26
CA GLN A 169 11.23 -9.52 12.94
C GLN A 169 12.19 -8.54 12.24
N HIS A 170 12.23 -8.56 10.91
CA HIS A 170 13.02 -7.60 10.12
C HIS A 170 12.52 -6.16 10.30
N ASP A 171 11.20 -5.96 10.24
CA ASP A 171 10.57 -4.66 10.47
C ASP A 171 10.83 -4.15 11.90
N LYS A 172 10.77 -5.03 12.91
CA LYS A 172 11.15 -4.74 14.31
C LYS A 172 12.59 -4.25 14.40
N LYS A 173 13.55 -5.01 13.87
CA LYS A 173 14.98 -4.64 13.88
C LYS A 173 15.23 -3.29 13.21
N SER A 174 14.51 -3.01 12.13
CA SER A 174 14.60 -1.72 11.42
C SER A 174 14.01 -0.57 12.24
N ALA A 175 12.91 -0.80 12.96
CA ALA A 175 12.31 0.17 13.87
C ALA A 175 13.21 0.48 15.06
N GLU A 176 13.81 -0.54 15.68
CA GLU A 176 14.75 -0.39 16.80
C GLU A 176 15.97 0.47 16.42
N LYS A 177 16.52 0.29 15.21
CA LYS A 177 17.60 1.15 14.71
C LYS A 177 17.17 2.61 14.56
N ARG A 178 15.92 2.87 14.18
CA ARG A 178 15.38 4.24 14.07
C ARG A 178 15.15 4.83 15.46
N LEU A 179 14.64 4.03 16.38
CA LEU A 179 14.44 4.41 17.77
C LEU A 179 15.76 4.86 18.41
N GLN A 180 16.82 4.05 18.30
CA GLN A 180 18.16 4.39 18.82
C GLN A 180 18.69 5.73 18.28
N LYS A 181 18.47 6.02 16.99
CA LYS A 181 18.88 7.30 16.39
C LYS A 181 18.08 8.47 16.98
N LEU A 182 16.78 8.30 17.14
CA LEU A 182 15.92 9.32 17.74
C LEU A 182 16.29 9.56 19.21
N GLU A 183 16.50 8.51 19.99
CA GLU A 183 16.96 8.60 21.38
C GLU A 183 18.28 9.35 21.48
N LYS A 184 19.23 9.06 20.59
CA LYS A 184 20.50 9.81 20.52
C LYS A 184 20.28 11.28 20.21
N SER A 185 19.46 11.61 19.21
CA SER A 185 19.16 13.00 18.85
C SER A 185 18.42 13.74 19.98
N ILE A 186 17.52 13.08 20.69
CA ILE A 186 16.84 13.64 21.87
C ILE A 186 17.88 13.95 22.95
N SER A 187 18.74 12.98 23.29
CA SER A 187 19.77 13.17 24.32
C SER A 187 20.74 14.29 23.95
N GLU A 188 21.18 14.38 22.69
CA GLU A 188 22.01 15.47 22.19
C GLU A 188 21.31 16.83 22.33
N MET A 189 20.00 16.94 22.05
CA MET A 189 19.24 18.17 22.25
C MET A 189 19.06 18.53 23.72
N GLU A 190 18.80 17.55 24.59
CA GLU A 190 18.65 17.74 26.02
C GLU A 190 19.94 18.25 26.67
N GLN A 191 21.07 17.62 26.34
CA GLN A 191 22.39 17.99 26.88
C GLN A 191 22.86 19.37 26.39
N ASN A 192 22.56 19.72 25.14
CA ASN A 192 23.04 20.95 24.52
C ASN A 192 21.97 22.06 24.48
N ARG A 193 20.85 21.89 25.18
CA ARG A 193 19.67 22.76 25.04
C ARG A 193 20.00 24.24 25.17
N ASP A 194 20.69 24.63 26.24
CA ASP A 194 20.97 26.03 26.52
C ASP A 194 21.98 26.61 25.52
N GLN A 195 22.98 25.81 25.11
CA GLN A 195 23.92 26.20 24.07
C GLN A 195 23.23 26.42 22.72
N LEU A 196 22.27 25.56 22.36
CA LEU A 196 21.46 25.70 21.14
C LEU A 196 20.60 26.97 21.20
N VAL A 197 19.98 27.26 22.35
CA VAL A 197 19.20 28.49 22.57
C VAL A 197 20.09 29.73 22.44
N ASP A 198 21.26 29.74 23.07
CA ASP A 198 22.20 30.87 22.99
C ASP A 198 22.71 31.10 21.56
N ALA A 199 23.03 30.02 20.84
CA ALA A 199 23.45 30.10 19.45
C ALA A 199 22.36 30.72 18.56
N GLU A 200 21.11 30.32 18.74
CA GLU A 200 19.98 30.87 17.97
C GLU A 200 19.71 32.32 18.35
N LEU A 201 19.73 32.66 19.65
CA LEU A 201 19.59 34.05 20.12
C LEU A 201 20.69 34.95 19.52
N LYS A 202 21.94 34.49 19.49
CA LYS A 202 23.07 35.21 18.88
C LYS A 202 22.88 35.38 17.38
N ARG A 203 22.31 34.39 16.68
CA ARG A 203 21.99 34.48 15.25
C ARG A 203 20.89 35.52 15.00
N ILE A 204 19.82 35.52 15.78
CA ILE A 204 18.73 36.51 15.69
C ILE A 204 19.27 37.93 15.94
N LYS A 205 20.04 38.13 17.02
CA LYS A 205 20.66 39.44 17.34
C LYS A 205 21.52 39.97 16.19
N ARG A 206 22.34 39.12 15.57
CA ARG A 206 23.16 39.49 14.41
C ARG A 206 22.31 39.91 13.20
N ASN A 207 21.20 39.21 12.93
CA ASN A 207 20.31 39.54 11.82
C ASN A 207 19.59 40.87 12.06
N LEU A 208 19.10 41.14 13.28
CA LEU A 208 18.47 42.42 13.63
C LEU A 208 19.42 43.61 13.45
N LYS A 209 20.69 43.45 13.84
CA LYS A 209 21.72 44.48 13.64
C LYS A 209 21.95 44.77 12.15
N LYS A 210 22.02 43.74 11.31
CA LYS A 210 22.17 43.88 9.85
C LYS A 210 20.97 44.57 9.19
N THR A 211 19.74 44.28 9.63
CA THR A 211 18.54 44.94 9.10
C THR A 211 18.53 46.42 9.46
N LYS A 212 18.87 46.78 10.71
CA LYS A 212 18.97 48.19 11.12
C LYS A 212 19.99 48.98 10.32
N SER A 213 21.18 48.44 10.07
CA SER A 213 22.20 49.13 9.28
C SER A 213 21.78 49.33 7.81
N LYS A 214 21.03 48.39 7.24
CA LYS A 214 20.54 48.48 5.85
C LYS A 214 19.41 49.50 5.68
N THR A 215 18.66 49.80 6.75
CA THR A 215 17.61 50.84 6.75
C THR A 215 18.18 52.24 7.00
N SER A 216 19.29 52.35 7.75
CA SER A 216 19.97 53.65 7.93
C SER A 216 20.77 54.10 6.71
N ASP A 217 21.31 53.19 5.90
CA ASP A 217 22.04 53.52 4.65
C ASP A 217 21.12 53.92 3.48
N LYS A 218 19.79 53.84 3.66
CA LYS A 218 18.81 54.11 2.59
C LYS A 218 18.02 55.42 2.81
N LYS A 219 18.48 56.27 3.74
CA LYS A 219 17.87 57.54 4.14
C LYS A 219 18.92 58.63 4.05
#